data_AF-A0A497MF65-F1
#
_entry.id   AF-A0A497MF65-F1
#
_cell.length_a   1.000
_cell.length_b   1.000
_cell.length_c   1.000
_cell.angle_alpha   90.00
_cell.angle_beta   90.00
_cell.angle_gamma   90.00
#
_symmetry.space_group_name_H-M   'P 1'
#
loop_
_entity.id
_entity.type
_entity.pdbx_description
1 polymer ?
#
loop_
_entity_poly.entity_id
_entity_poly.type
_entity_poly.pdbx_seq_one_letter_code
_entity_poly.pdbx_strand_id
1 'polypeptide(L)'
;MEFFRLAINVASLAINVGLAYFAIRLILVFRGGRMEKPWRYVSAGIIAVAVGSMLFSLRSLLALGILFQLLGGLVMAIGGALALAGIYTEYKSWVRRE
;
A
#
# COMPACT_ATOMS: atom_id res chain seq x y z
N MET A 1 -2.89 -28.63 2.89
CA MET A 1 -2.57 -27.39 3.62
C MET A 1 -1.55 -26.52 2.88
N GLU A 2 -0.46 -27.08 2.34
CA GLU A 2 0.57 -26.29 1.65
C GLU A 2 0.10 -25.64 0.34
N PHE A 3 -0.63 -26.39 -0.50
CA PHE A 3 -1.19 -25.85 -1.76
C PHE A 3 -2.09 -24.62 -1.52
N PHE A 4 -2.90 -24.65 -0.45
CA PHE A 4 -3.79 -23.55 -0.10
C PHE A 4 -3.02 -22.30 0.36
N ARG A 5 -1.94 -22.47 1.14
CA ARG A 5 -1.04 -21.37 1.52
C ARG A 5 -0.35 -20.77 0.29
N LEU A 6 0.10 -21.61 -0.62
CA LEU A 6 0.76 -21.17 -1.85
C LEU A 6 -0.20 -20.35 -2.72
N ALA A 7 -1.43 -20.83 -2.91
CA ALA A 7 -2.47 -20.11 -3.65
C ALA A 7 -2.79 -18.74 -3.02
N ILE A 8 -2.93 -18.66 -1.69
CA ILE A 8 -3.19 -17.40 -0.97
C ILE A 8 -2.03 -16.41 -1.16
N ASN A 9 -0.78 -16.87 -1.06
CA ASN A 9 0.39 -16.00 -1.22
C ASN A 9 0.54 -15.49 -2.65
N VAL A 10 0.29 -16.34 -3.65
CA VAL A 10 0.32 -15.94 -5.07
C VAL A 10 -0.79 -14.95 -5.38
N ALA A 11 -2.01 -15.19 -4.89
CA ALA A 11 -3.13 -14.25 -5.04
C ALA A 11 -2.83 -12.91 -4.34
N SER A 12 -2.25 -12.95 -3.13
CA SER A 12 -1.84 -11.77 -2.38
C SER A 12 -0.78 -10.97 -3.15
N LEU A 13 0.21 -11.63 -3.73
CA LEU A 13 1.20 -10.98 -4.60
C LEU A 13 0.54 -10.29 -5.79
N ALA A 14 -0.34 -10.99 -6.51
CA ALA A 14 -1.04 -10.43 -7.67
C ALA A 14 -1.89 -9.20 -7.31
N ILE A 15 -2.63 -9.26 -6.20
CA ILE A 15 -3.44 -8.14 -5.69
C ILE A 15 -2.54 -6.95 -5.32
N ASN A 16 -1.42 -7.19 -4.62
CA ASN A 16 -0.49 -6.13 -4.24
C ASN A 16 0.20 -5.47 -5.44
N VAL A 17 0.54 -6.24 -6.48
CA VAL A 17 1.05 -5.69 -7.75
C VAL A 17 -0.01 -4.80 -8.38
N GLY A 18 -1.27 -5.25 -8.42
CA GLY A 18 -2.39 -4.45 -8.91
C GLY A 18 -2.58 -3.14 -8.13
N LEU A 19 -2.57 -3.21 -6.80
CA LEU A 19 -2.65 -2.04 -5.91
C LEU A 19 -1.51 -1.05 -6.17
N ALA A 20 -0.27 -1.53 -6.27
CA ALA A 20 0.88 -0.69 -6.55
C ALA A 20 0.76 -0.02 -7.94
N TYR A 21 0.35 -0.78 -8.96
CA TYR A 21 0.12 -0.24 -10.31
C TYR A 21 -0.95 0.85 -10.31
N PHE A 22 -2.11 0.59 -9.69
CA PHE A 22 -3.18 1.58 -9.61
C PHE A 22 -2.77 2.80 -8.79
N ALA A 23 -2.06 2.63 -7.68
CA ALA A 23 -1.56 3.74 -6.88
C ALA A 23 -0.58 4.62 -7.66
N ILE A 24 0.36 4.04 -8.41
CA ILE A 24 1.27 4.79 -9.29
C ILE A 24 0.49 5.52 -10.38
N ARG A 25 -0.46 4.83 -11.03
CA ARG A 25 -1.31 5.44 -12.06
C ARG A 25 -2.12 6.62 -11.50
N LEU A 26 -2.62 6.50 -10.27
CA LEU A 26 -3.34 7.57 -9.59
C LEU A 26 -2.45 8.81 -9.37
N ILE A 27 -1.21 8.60 -8.93
CA ILE A 27 -0.23 9.70 -8.78
C ILE A 27 -0.01 10.41 -10.11
N LEU A 28 0.06 9.67 -11.22
CA LEU A 28 0.24 10.23 -12.55
C LEU A 28 -0.99 11.01 -13.04
N VAL A 29 -2.20 10.52 -12.75
CA VAL A 29 -3.46 11.20 -13.12
C VAL A 29 -3.65 12.49 -12.34
N PHE A 30 -3.32 12.50 -11.05
CA PHE A 30 -3.45 13.69 -10.20
C PHE A 30 -2.26 14.65 -10.30
N ARG A 31 -1.24 14.34 -11.12
CA ARG A 31 -0.04 15.16 -11.31
C ARG A 31 -0.41 16.49 -11.98
N GLY A 32 -0.29 17.60 -11.25
CA GLY A 32 -0.63 18.95 -11.73
C GLY A 32 -2.01 19.48 -11.31
N GLY A 33 -2.79 18.73 -10.54
CA GLY A 33 -4.09 19.17 -10.01
C GLY A 33 -4.03 19.74 -8.59
N ARG A 34 -5.02 20.56 -8.17
CA ARG A 34 -5.11 21.02 -6.76
C ARG A 34 -5.27 19.87 -5.75
N MET A 35 -5.71 18.69 -6.21
CA MET A 35 -5.84 17.45 -5.44
C MET A 35 -4.54 16.61 -5.43
N GLU A 36 -3.44 17.10 -6.01
CA GLU A 36 -2.18 16.34 -6.10
C GLU A 36 -1.60 15.98 -4.72
N LYS A 37 -1.55 16.93 -3.78
CA LYS A 37 -0.89 16.71 -2.48
C LYS A 37 -1.56 15.60 -1.65
N PRO A 38 -2.88 15.64 -1.36
CA PRO A 38 -3.54 14.61 -0.56
C PRO A 38 -3.46 13.23 -1.21
N TRP A 39 -3.76 13.14 -2.51
CA TRP A 39 -3.75 11.88 -3.24
C TRP A 39 -2.36 11.28 -3.38
N ARG A 40 -1.30 12.10 -3.42
CA ARG A 40 0.07 11.61 -3.41
C ARG A 40 0.45 10.96 -2.08
N TYR A 41 -0.07 11.45 -0.94
CA TYR A 41 0.09 10.78 0.36
C TYR A 41 -0.71 9.47 0.42
N VAL A 42 -1.95 9.47 -0.08
CA VAL A 42 -2.78 8.25 -0.16
C VAL A 42 -2.09 7.17 -0.99
N SER A 43 -1.67 7.51 -2.21
CA SER A 43 -1.02 6.56 -3.10
C SER A 43 0.34 6.09 -2.60
N ALA A 44 1.15 6.98 -2.00
CA ALA A 44 2.41 6.58 -1.36
C ALA A 44 2.17 5.61 -0.19
N GLY A 45 1.12 5.86 0.60
CA GLY A 45 0.69 4.96 1.67
C GLY A 45 0.27 3.59 1.15
N ILE A 46 -0.54 3.54 0.08
CA ILE A 46 -0.98 2.29 -0.55
C ILE A 46 0.21 1.51 -1.12
N ILE A 47 1.18 2.19 -1.76
CA ILE A 47 2.41 1.55 -2.26
C ILE A 47 3.19 0.94 -1.10
N ALA A 48 3.38 1.65 0.00
CA ALA A 48 4.06 1.13 1.18
C ALA A 48 3.32 -0.08 1.78
N VAL A 49 1.99 -0.03 1.91
CA VAL A 49 1.19 -1.18 2.35
C VAL A 49 1.39 -2.37 1.42
N ALA A 50 1.35 -2.15 0.10
CA ALA A 50 1.52 -3.21 -0.88
C ALA A 50 2.92 -3.85 -0.80
N VAL A 51 3.97 -3.04 -0.66
CA VAL A 51 5.36 -3.51 -0.48
C VAL A 51 5.50 -4.30 0.81
N GLY A 52 4.95 -3.82 1.93
CA GLY A 52 5.00 -4.54 3.20
C GLY A 52 4.26 -5.88 3.14
N SER A 53 3.12 -5.94 2.46
CA SER A 53 2.36 -7.18 2.23
C SER A 53 3.09 -8.15 1.31
N MET A 54 3.81 -7.66 0.30
CA MET A 54 4.70 -8.49 -0.53
C MET A 54 5.83 -9.12 0.28
N LEU A 55 6.44 -8.39 1.21
CA LEU A 55 7.49 -8.92 2.10
C LEU A 55 6.97 -10.08 2.97
N PHE A 56 5.73 -10.00 3.45
CA PHE A 56 5.06 -11.11 4.14
C PHE A 56 4.85 -12.33 3.25
N SER A 57 4.40 -12.12 2.02
CA SER A 57 4.17 -13.20 1.04
C SER A 57 5.50 -13.87 0.64
N LEU A 58 6.55 -13.07 0.39
CA LEU A 58 7.90 -13.53 0.09
C LEU A 58 8.49 -14.33 1.24
N ARG A 59 8.33 -13.86 2.49
CA ARG A 59 8.74 -14.62 3.66
C ARG A 59 8.07 -16.00 3.70
N SER A 60 6.77 -16.05 3.46
CA SER A 60 6.02 -17.31 3.51
C SER A 60 6.41 -18.27 2.37
N LEU A 61 6.86 -17.76 1.22
CA LEU A 61 7.25 -18.58 0.06
C LEU A 61 8.71 -19.04 0.11
N LEU A 62 9.62 -18.18 0.59
CA LEU A 62 11.07 -18.41 0.61
C LEU A 62 11.60 -18.83 1.99
N ALA A 63 10.71 -19.08 2.96
CA ALA A 63 11.05 -19.39 4.35
C ALA A 63 12.05 -18.40 4.98
N LEU A 64 11.91 -17.11 4.66
CA LEU A 64 12.82 -16.07 5.13
C LEU A 64 12.69 -15.85 6.65
N GLY A 65 13.78 -15.39 7.26
CA GLY A 65 13.84 -15.12 8.70
C GLY A 65 12.85 -14.07 9.19
N ILE A 66 12.67 -14.01 10.51
CA ILE A 66 11.68 -13.14 11.18
C ILE A 66 11.87 -11.64 10.92
N LEU A 67 13.08 -11.23 10.51
CA LEU A 67 13.40 -9.85 10.14
C LEU A 67 12.50 -9.31 9.03
N PHE A 68 12.16 -10.13 8.03
CA PHE A 68 11.27 -9.75 6.92
C PHE A 68 9.83 -9.53 7.39
N GLN A 69 9.39 -10.24 8.44
CA GLN A 69 8.07 -10.04 9.05
C GLN A 69 8.01 -8.69 9.77
N LEU A 70 9.04 -8.36 10.54
CA LEU A 70 9.15 -7.10 11.28
C LEU A 70 9.23 -5.90 10.33
N LEU A 71 10.09 -5.99 9.30
CA LEU A 71 10.22 -4.95 8.28
C LEU A 71 8.93 -4.78 7.48
N GLY A 72 8.32 -5.87 7.02
CA GLY A 72 7.05 -5.83 6.29
C GLY A 72 5.92 -5.20 7.13
N GLY A 73 5.87 -5.54 8.43
CA GLY A 73 4.88 -5.00 9.37
C GLY A 73 5.07 -3.50 9.62
N LEU A 74 6.31 -3.06 9.85
CA LEU A 74 6.66 -1.65 10.00
C LEU A 74 6.29 -0.84 8.75
N VAL A 75 6.66 -1.34 7.57
CA VAL A 75 6.38 -0.68 6.30
C VAL A 75 4.86 -0.62 6.04
N MET A 76 4.10 -1.68 6.36
CA MET A 76 2.64 -1.66 6.29
C MET A 76 2.02 -0.65 7.26
N ALA A 77 2.49 -0.58 8.51
CA ALA A 77 1.97 0.35 9.50
C ALA A 77 2.20 1.81 9.09
N ILE A 78 3.42 2.13 8.63
CA ILE A 78 3.77 3.46 8.12
C ILE A 78 2.94 3.78 6.88
N GLY A 79 2.80 2.84 5.95
CA GLY A 79 2.00 3.01 4.74
C GLY A 79 0.52 3.26 5.04
N GLY A 80 -0.06 2.49 5.97
CA GLY A 80 -1.44 2.65 6.42
C GLY A 80 -1.67 4.01 7.08
N ALA A 81 -0.74 4.46 7.93
CA ALA A 81 -0.81 5.78 8.55
C ALA A 81 -0.73 6.90 7.50
N LEU A 82 0.14 6.77 6.49
CA LEU A 82 0.23 7.69 5.36
C LEU A 82 -1.06 7.75 4.55
N ALA A 83 -1.67 6.59 4.29
CA ALA A 83 -2.93 6.49 3.56
C ALA A 83 -4.07 7.20 4.32
N LEU A 84 -4.18 6.95 5.63
CA LEU A 84 -5.15 7.62 6.49
C LEU A 84 -4.92 9.12 6.59
N ALA A 85 -3.67 9.57 6.73
CA ALA A 85 -3.32 10.98 6.73
C ALA A 85 -3.70 11.64 5.40
N GLY A 86 -3.44 10.98 4.27
CA GLY A 86 -3.86 11.43 2.95
C GLY A 86 -5.39 11.60 2.85
N ILE A 87 -6.16 10.59 3.27
CA ILE A 87 -7.64 10.65 3.28
C ILE A 87 -8.13 11.79 4.18
N TYR A 88 -7.54 11.96 5.37
CA TYR A 88 -7.91 13.03 6.29
C TYR A 88 -7.63 14.43 5.71
N THR A 89 -6.49 14.61 5.04
CA THR A 89 -6.17 15.87 4.37
C THR A 89 -7.10 16.16 3.20
N GLU A 90 -7.50 15.13 2.45
CA GLU A 90 -8.51 15.25 1.42
C GLU A 90 -9.84 15.66 2.05
N TYR A 91 -10.37 14.93 3.02
CA TYR A 91 -11.64 15.26 3.72
C TYR A 91 -11.67 16.71 4.24
N LYS A 92 -10.59 17.15 4.91
CA LYS A 92 -10.48 18.52 5.42
C LYS A 92 -10.49 19.57 4.31
N SER A 93 -9.97 19.23 3.12
CA SER A 93 -9.99 20.13 1.96
C SER A 93 -11.38 20.26 1.34
N TRP A 94 -12.23 19.23 1.47
CA TRP A 94 -13.63 19.27 1.03
C TRP A 94 -14.49 20.10 1.96
N VAL A 95 -14.39 19.88 3.29
CA VAL A 95 -15.13 20.65 4.30
C VAL A 95 -14.80 22.15 4.25
N ARG A 96 -13.59 22.53 3.81
CA ARG A 96 -13.15 23.93 3.72
C ARG A 96 -13.60 24.62 2.42
N ARG A 97 -14.22 23.89 1.49
CA ARG A 97 -14.76 24.42 0.23
C ARG A 97 -16.28 24.63 0.25
N GLU A 98 -16.96 24.14 1.27
CA GLU A 98 -18.33 24.53 1.67
C GLU A 98 -18.29 25.80 2.53
#